data_AF-A0A660MBH0-F1
#
_entry.id   AF-A0A660MBH0-F1
#
_cell.length_a   1.000
_cell.length_b   1.000
_cell.length_c   1.000
_cell.angle_alpha   90.00
_cell.angle_beta   90.00
_cell.angle_gamma   90.00
#
_symmetry.space_group_name_H-M   'P 1'
#
loop_
_entity.id
_entity.type
_entity.pdbx_description
1 polymer ?
#
loop_
_entity_poly.entity_id
_entity_poly.type
_entity_poly.pdbx_seq_one_letter_code
_entity_poly.pdbx_strand_id
1 'polypeptide(L)'
;ETVASRSPCRVFIIHARKAWLQGLSPKANRDVPPLNYPLVYEVKRRFPELTIVINGGIGDLAQCQAHLQHVDGVMLGRAAYQNPELLLLADTLYGEAAQTLDAVLPRIRALIAERLARGEVLSHYTRHLLGLFPGVRGAKIYRRILSEDARAPDAGITVFERALAAVGHI
;
A
#
# COMPACT_ATOMS: atom_id res chain seq x y z
N GLU A 1 -27.39 -22.89 -8.79
CA GLU A 1 -27.48 -21.95 -7.64
C GLU A 1 -26.17 -21.19 -7.49
N THR A 2 -26.18 -19.96 -6.99
CA THR A 2 -24.97 -19.10 -6.88
C THR A 2 -24.79 -18.60 -5.46
N VAL A 3 -23.55 -18.24 -5.08
CA VAL A 3 -23.28 -17.65 -3.74
C VAL A 3 -24.11 -16.39 -3.52
N ALA A 4 -24.29 -15.57 -4.56
CA ALA A 4 -25.14 -14.38 -4.53
C ALA A 4 -26.58 -14.70 -4.05
N SER A 5 -27.14 -15.82 -4.48
CA SER A 5 -28.53 -16.22 -4.19
C SER A 5 -28.76 -16.86 -2.82
N ARG A 6 -27.73 -17.43 -2.17
CA ARG A 6 -27.88 -18.24 -0.93
C ARG A 6 -27.06 -17.75 0.27
N SER A 7 -26.14 -16.82 0.06
CA SER A 7 -25.32 -16.24 1.12
C SER A 7 -25.73 -14.79 1.38
N PRO A 8 -25.58 -14.26 2.60
CA PRO A 8 -25.66 -12.82 2.86
C PRO A 8 -24.39 -12.06 2.42
N CYS A 9 -23.32 -12.75 2.01
CA CYS A 9 -22.11 -12.10 1.53
C CYS A 9 -22.38 -11.30 0.24
N ARG A 10 -22.08 -10.01 0.24
CA ARG A 10 -22.30 -9.10 -0.90
C ARG A 10 -21.02 -8.51 -1.47
N VAL A 11 -19.92 -8.52 -0.72
CA VAL A 11 -18.65 -7.92 -1.12
C VAL A 11 -17.64 -9.03 -1.38
N PHE A 12 -17.08 -9.05 -2.58
CA PHE A 12 -16.08 -10.03 -3.00
C PHE A 12 -14.82 -9.31 -3.45
N ILE A 13 -13.73 -9.57 -2.73
CA ILE A 13 -12.41 -9.07 -3.08
C ILE A 13 -11.68 -10.19 -3.80
N ILE A 14 -11.46 -10.00 -5.10
CA ILE A 14 -10.93 -11.06 -5.97
C ILE A 14 -9.50 -10.69 -6.36
N HIS A 15 -8.54 -11.45 -5.83
CA HIS A 15 -7.19 -11.42 -6.37
C HIS A 15 -7.23 -12.06 -7.76
N ALA A 16 -6.89 -11.30 -8.79
CA ALA A 16 -6.95 -11.69 -10.20
C ALA A 16 -5.88 -12.73 -10.59
N ARG A 17 -5.38 -13.51 -9.65
CA ARG A 17 -4.34 -14.51 -9.84
C ARG A 17 -4.77 -15.80 -9.15
N LYS A 18 -4.61 -16.93 -9.83
CA LYS A 18 -4.87 -18.23 -9.21
C LYS A 18 -3.80 -18.52 -8.16
N ALA A 19 -4.22 -19.07 -7.03
CA ALA A 19 -3.29 -19.70 -6.09
C ALA A 19 -3.02 -21.14 -6.58
N TRP A 20 -1.77 -21.47 -6.85
CA TRP A 20 -1.33 -22.85 -7.11
C TRP A 20 -0.83 -23.43 -5.79
N LEU A 21 -1.65 -24.33 -5.22
CA LEU A 21 -1.43 -24.88 -3.87
C LEU A 21 -0.32 -25.94 -3.83
N GLN A 22 0.12 -26.43 -4.98
CA GLN A 22 1.20 -27.40 -5.10
C GLN A 22 2.34 -26.82 -5.94
N GLY A 23 3.58 -27.01 -5.49
CA GLY A 23 4.79 -26.68 -6.24
C GLY A 23 5.28 -25.23 -6.17
N LEU A 24 4.53 -24.29 -5.57
CA LEU A 24 4.95 -22.89 -5.43
C LEU A 24 4.96 -22.41 -3.98
N SER A 25 5.99 -21.65 -3.59
CA SER A 25 6.03 -20.92 -2.32
C SER A 25 5.01 -19.77 -2.28
N PRO A 26 4.63 -19.24 -1.11
CA PRO A 26 3.74 -18.08 -1.01
C PRO A 26 4.25 -16.86 -1.79
N LYS A 27 5.58 -16.65 -1.84
CA LYS A 27 6.18 -15.60 -2.66
C LYS A 27 5.98 -15.88 -4.15
N ALA A 28 6.32 -17.08 -4.61
CA ALA A 28 6.19 -17.46 -6.01
C ALA A 28 4.72 -17.42 -6.48
N ASN A 29 3.76 -17.78 -5.63
CA ASN A 29 2.33 -17.68 -5.92
C ASN A 29 1.85 -16.24 -6.20
N ARG A 30 2.58 -15.22 -5.76
CA ARG A 30 2.26 -13.82 -6.04
C ARG A 30 2.90 -13.29 -7.33
N ASP A 31 3.82 -14.05 -7.93
CA ASP A 31 4.66 -13.59 -9.04
C ASP A 31 4.57 -14.51 -10.28
N VAL A 32 4.39 -15.83 -10.12
CA VAL A 32 4.39 -16.83 -11.21
C VAL A 32 3.06 -16.98 -11.95
N PRO A 33 1.90 -17.28 -11.33
CA PRO A 33 0.67 -17.44 -12.11
C PRO A 33 0.27 -16.10 -12.75
N PRO A 34 -0.18 -16.08 -14.02
CA PRO A 34 -0.52 -14.84 -14.68
C PRO A 34 -1.75 -14.18 -14.05
N LEU A 35 -1.82 -12.86 -14.19
CA LEU A 35 -3.01 -12.09 -13.83
C LEU A 35 -4.10 -12.30 -14.89
N ASN A 36 -5.36 -12.34 -14.45
CA ASN A 36 -6.54 -12.45 -15.29
C ASN A 36 -7.61 -11.46 -14.82
N TYR A 37 -7.40 -10.18 -15.14
CA TYR A 37 -8.39 -9.13 -14.87
C TYR A 37 -9.72 -9.31 -15.65
N PRO A 38 -9.72 -9.76 -16.92
CA PRO A 38 -10.97 -9.99 -17.66
C PRO A 38 -11.95 -10.92 -16.94
N LEU A 39 -11.44 -11.95 -16.24
CA LEU A 39 -12.27 -12.83 -15.42
C LEU A 39 -12.99 -12.08 -14.29
N VAL A 40 -12.29 -11.17 -13.59
CA VAL A 40 -12.89 -10.38 -12.52
C VAL A 40 -13.97 -9.44 -13.07
N TYR A 41 -13.75 -8.86 -14.25
CA TYR A 41 -14.74 -8.03 -14.93
C TYR A 41 -15.96 -8.85 -15.37
N GLU A 42 -15.76 -10.08 -15.85
CA GLU A 42 -16.85 -11.00 -16.16
C GLU A 42 -17.69 -11.34 -14.93
N VAL A 43 -17.04 -11.56 -13.78
CA VAL A 43 -17.76 -11.76 -12.50
C VAL A 43 -18.64 -10.56 -12.18
N LYS A 44 -18.13 -9.32 -12.29
CA LYS A 44 -18.96 -8.12 -12.06
C LYS A 44 -20.13 -8.02 -13.04
N ARG A 45 -19.91 -8.28 -14.34
CA ARG A 45 -20.99 -8.26 -15.34
C ARG A 45 -22.06 -9.31 -15.07
N ARG A 46 -21.67 -10.49 -14.59
CA ARG A 46 -22.58 -11.62 -14.34
C ARG A 46 -23.37 -11.47 -13.03
N PHE A 47 -22.81 -10.75 -12.06
CA PHE A 47 -23.40 -10.54 -10.74
C PHE A 47 -23.43 -9.05 -10.39
N PRO A 48 -24.23 -8.24 -11.10
CA PRO A 48 -24.27 -6.78 -10.90
C PRO A 48 -24.69 -6.39 -9.47
N GLU A 49 -25.44 -7.25 -8.78
CA GLU A 49 -25.91 -7.08 -7.40
C GLU A 49 -24.80 -7.21 -6.34
N LEU A 50 -23.62 -7.74 -6.70
CA LEU A 50 -22.49 -7.87 -5.80
C LEU A 50 -21.52 -6.69 -5.98
N THR A 51 -20.87 -6.31 -4.88
CA THR A 51 -19.72 -5.41 -4.90
C THR A 51 -18.47 -6.23 -5.18
N ILE A 52 -17.85 -6.01 -6.33
CA ILE A 52 -16.63 -6.70 -6.76
C ILE A 52 -15.45 -5.74 -6.65
N VAL A 53 -14.47 -6.10 -5.84
CA VAL A 53 -13.22 -5.36 -5.67
C VAL A 53 -12.08 -6.16 -6.30
N ILE A 54 -11.39 -5.58 -7.28
CA ILE A 54 -10.27 -6.23 -7.95
C ILE A 54 -8.96 -6.04 -7.19
N ASN A 55 -8.13 -7.08 -7.16
CA ASN A 55 -6.81 -7.04 -6.54
C ASN A 55 -5.76 -7.77 -7.39
N GLY A 56 -4.48 -7.44 -7.15
CA GLY A 56 -3.33 -8.16 -7.66
C GLY A 56 -2.62 -7.43 -8.79
N GLY A 57 -1.34 -7.10 -8.62
CA GLY A 57 -0.49 -6.53 -9.68
C GLY A 57 -0.75 -5.07 -10.05
N ILE A 58 -1.67 -4.39 -9.37
CA ILE A 58 -2.01 -2.97 -9.60
C ILE A 58 -0.96 -2.11 -8.87
N GLY A 59 -0.28 -1.24 -9.62
CA GLY A 59 0.93 -0.53 -9.21
C GLY A 59 0.77 0.96 -9.00
N ASP A 60 -0.23 1.59 -9.62
CA ASP A 60 -0.42 3.04 -9.59
C ASP A 60 -1.91 3.44 -9.72
N LEU A 61 -2.19 4.73 -9.58
CA LEU A 61 -3.53 5.29 -9.61
C LEU A 61 -4.16 5.29 -11.01
N ALA A 62 -3.34 5.38 -12.07
CA ALA A 62 -3.85 5.32 -13.43
C ALA A 62 -4.43 3.93 -13.72
N GLN A 63 -3.74 2.87 -13.27
CA GLN A 63 -4.26 1.51 -13.30
C GLN A 63 -5.49 1.37 -12.41
N CYS A 64 -5.51 1.95 -11.21
CA CYS A 64 -6.72 1.97 -10.37
C CYS A 64 -7.91 2.57 -11.14
N GLN A 65 -7.73 3.74 -11.75
CA GLN A 65 -8.77 4.43 -12.50
C GLN A 65 -9.27 3.60 -13.70
N ALA A 66 -8.36 2.96 -14.43
CA ALA A 66 -8.72 2.05 -15.53
C ALA A 66 -9.56 0.86 -15.04
N HIS A 67 -9.19 0.25 -13.91
CA HIS A 67 -9.95 -0.85 -13.32
C HIS A 67 -11.34 -0.41 -12.81
N LEU A 68 -11.44 0.77 -12.21
CA LEU A 68 -12.69 1.33 -11.69
C LEU A 68 -13.74 1.59 -12.78
N GLN A 69 -13.37 1.57 -14.06
CA GLN A 69 -14.33 1.60 -15.18
C GLN A 69 -15.10 0.28 -15.35
N HIS A 70 -14.65 -0.80 -14.70
CA HIS A 70 -15.19 -2.16 -14.90
C HIS A 70 -15.68 -2.84 -13.61
N VAL A 71 -15.25 -2.37 -12.44
CA VAL A 71 -15.56 -2.97 -11.13
C VAL A 71 -15.85 -1.90 -10.08
N ASP A 72 -16.37 -2.29 -8.92
CA ASP A 72 -16.82 -1.36 -7.89
C ASP A 72 -15.67 -0.83 -7.00
N GLY A 73 -14.51 -1.50 -7.01
CA GLY A 73 -13.38 -1.07 -6.21
C GLY A 73 -12.06 -1.72 -6.59
N VAL A 74 -10.97 -1.13 -6.10
CA VAL A 74 -9.61 -1.60 -6.31
C VAL A 74 -8.91 -1.74 -4.95
N MET A 75 -8.26 -2.88 -4.71
CA MET A 75 -7.41 -3.07 -3.55
C MET A 75 -5.95 -3.02 -3.96
N LEU A 76 -5.20 -2.08 -3.38
CA LEU A 76 -3.74 -2.02 -3.46
C LEU A 76 -3.11 -2.76 -2.28
N GLY A 77 -2.04 -3.52 -2.56
CA GLY A 77 -1.27 -4.24 -1.55
C GLY A 77 0.18 -3.79 -1.54
N ARG A 78 1.05 -4.55 -2.23
CA ARG A 78 2.50 -4.30 -2.28
C ARG A 78 2.85 -2.89 -2.76
N ALA A 79 2.13 -2.36 -3.75
CA ALA A 79 2.38 -1.03 -4.30
C ALA A 79 2.29 0.06 -3.23
N ALA A 80 1.19 0.09 -2.46
CA ALA A 80 1.00 1.06 -1.37
C ALA A 80 2.06 0.90 -0.25
N TYR A 81 2.54 -0.32 0.00
CA TYR A 81 3.59 -0.53 1.01
C TYR A 81 4.99 -0.13 0.51
N GLN A 82 5.28 -0.39 -0.76
CA GLN A 82 6.56 -0.07 -1.40
C GLN A 82 6.69 1.41 -1.72
N ASN A 83 5.56 2.08 -1.99
CA ASN A 83 5.46 3.52 -2.20
C ASN A 83 4.24 4.07 -1.43
N PRO A 84 4.40 4.41 -0.13
CA PRO A 84 3.33 4.95 0.70
C PRO A 84 2.75 6.27 0.19
N GLU A 85 3.49 7.03 -0.62
CA GLU A 85 2.99 8.30 -1.19
C GLU A 85 1.81 8.10 -2.14
N LEU A 86 1.62 6.88 -2.68
CA LEU A 86 0.40 6.54 -3.43
C LEU A 86 -0.87 6.77 -2.61
N LEU A 87 -0.82 6.58 -1.29
CA LEU A 87 -1.96 6.78 -0.42
C LEU A 87 -2.32 8.27 -0.25
N LEU A 88 -1.34 9.16 -0.37
CA LEU A 88 -1.58 10.61 -0.31
C LEU A 88 -2.37 11.11 -1.51
N LEU A 89 -2.27 10.38 -2.62
CA LEU A 89 -2.92 10.69 -3.88
C LEU A 89 -4.26 9.96 -4.06
N ALA A 90 -4.62 9.04 -3.17
CA ALA A 90 -5.78 8.17 -3.33
C ALA A 90 -7.10 8.95 -3.41
N ASP A 91 -7.21 10.04 -2.64
CA ASP A 91 -8.39 10.91 -2.58
C ASP A 91 -8.72 11.54 -3.95
N THR A 92 -7.72 11.69 -4.83
CA THR A 92 -7.91 12.20 -6.21
C THR A 92 -8.78 11.28 -7.08
N LEU A 93 -8.87 9.98 -6.76
CA LEU A 93 -9.78 9.05 -7.44
C LEU A 93 -11.26 9.38 -7.20
N TYR A 94 -11.55 10.15 -6.15
CA TYR A 94 -12.89 10.54 -5.74
C TYR A 94 -13.18 12.03 -6.01
N GLY A 95 -12.29 12.71 -6.73
CA GLY A 95 -12.42 14.15 -7.04
C GLY A 95 -12.01 15.06 -5.88
N GLU A 96 -11.38 14.52 -4.84
CA GLU A 96 -10.84 15.28 -3.72
C GLU A 96 -9.37 15.67 -3.97
N ALA A 97 -8.88 16.66 -3.21
CA ALA A 97 -7.50 17.11 -3.33
C ALA A 97 -6.54 16.07 -2.76
N ALA A 98 -5.39 15.88 -3.43
CA ALA A 98 -4.31 15.07 -2.88
C ALA A 98 -3.76 15.69 -1.58
N GLN A 99 -3.37 14.83 -0.65
CA GLN A 99 -2.54 15.23 0.47
C GLN A 99 -1.08 15.38 0.03
N THR A 100 -0.34 16.27 0.69
CA THR A 100 1.09 16.41 0.48
C THR A 100 1.87 15.74 1.59
N LEU A 101 3.08 15.29 1.27
CA LEU A 101 3.95 14.70 2.28
C LEU A 101 4.29 15.72 3.37
N ASP A 102 4.47 17.00 3.02
CA ASP A 102 4.70 18.09 3.98
C ASP A 102 3.54 18.29 4.95
N ALA A 103 2.30 18.10 4.51
CA ALA A 103 1.12 18.18 5.39
C ALA A 103 1.04 17.01 6.38
N VAL A 104 1.51 15.83 5.99
CA VAL A 104 1.36 14.59 6.77
C VAL A 104 2.61 14.29 7.64
N LEU A 105 3.80 14.67 7.21
CA LEU A 105 5.07 14.43 7.93
C LEU A 105 5.06 14.93 9.38
N PRO A 106 4.58 16.15 9.70
CA PRO A 106 4.50 16.62 11.09
C PRO A 106 3.64 15.71 11.97
N ARG A 107 2.53 15.19 11.43
CA ARG A 107 1.63 14.28 12.15
C ARG A 107 2.29 12.92 12.38
N ILE A 108 3.03 12.40 11.40
CA ILE A 108 3.82 11.17 11.54
C ILE A 108 4.89 11.36 12.62
N ARG A 109 5.63 12.47 12.60
CA ARG A 109 6.66 12.79 13.60
C ARG A 109 6.07 12.85 15.01
N ALA A 110 4.96 13.56 15.18
CA ALA A 110 4.27 13.67 16.46
C ALA A 110 3.80 12.30 16.98
N LEU A 111 3.20 11.48 16.11
CA LEU A 111 2.79 10.12 16.46
C LEU A 111 3.99 9.28 16.92
N ILE A 112 5.09 9.28 16.17
CA ILE A 112 6.28 8.50 16.54
C ILE A 112 6.83 8.99 17.88
N ALA A 113 6.98 10.30 18.06
CA ALA A 113 7.49 10.88 19.32
C ALA A 113 6.62 10.49 20.52
N GLU A 114 5.29 10.55 20.38
CA GLU A 114 4.36 10.12 21.43
C GLU A 114 4.53 8.63 21.79
N ARG A 115 4.70 7.77 20.78
CA ARG A 115 4.86 6.32 20.98
C ARG A 115 6.20 5.97 21.63
N LEU A 116 7.27 6.65 21.23
CA LEU A 116 8.58 6.51 21.87
C LEU A 116 8.54 6.94 23.35
N ALA A 117 7.81 8.00 23.69
CA ALA A 117 7.64 8.44 25.08
C ALA A 117 6.92 7.40 25.96
N ARG A 118 6.18 6.46 25.34
CA ARG A 118 5.53 5.32 26.00
C ARG A 118 6.42 4.08 26.07
N GLY A 119 7.69 4.17 25.65
CA GLY A 119 8.65 3.07 25.64
C GLY A 119 8.57 2.15 24.42
N GLU A 120 7.88 2.58 23.34
CA GLU A 120 7.84 1.79 22.11
C GLU A 120 9.09 1.94 21.26
N VAL A 121 9.33 0.98 20.37
CA VAL A 121 10.55 0.90 19.54
C VAL A 121 10.37 1.65 18.22
N LEU A 122 11.34 2.50 17.86
CA LEU A 122 11.30 3.30 16.63
C LEU A 122 11.07 2.48 15.36
N SER A 123 11.78 1.36 15.20
CA SER A 123 11.68 0.50 14.01
C SER A 123 10.29 -0.07 13.75
N HIS A 124 9.41 -0.17 14.76
CA HIS A 124 8.02 -0.60 14.56
C HIS A 124 7.24 0.37 13.68
N TYR A 125 7.64 1.64 13.68
CA TYR A 125 7.01 2.71 12.93
C TYR A 125 7.77 2.98 11.62
N THR A 126 9.08 3.21 11.70
CA THR A 126 9.87 3.67 10.56
C THR A 126 10.00 2.61 9.44
N ARG A 127 9.85 1.31 9.76
CA ARG A 127 9.83 0.23 8.75
C ARG A 127 8.71 0.39 7.72
N HIS A 128 7.63 1.10 8.07
CA HIS A 128 6.49 1.37 7.20
C HIS A 128 6.70 2.63 6.33
N LEU A 129 7.75 3.40 6.62
CA LEU A 129 8.07 4.66 5.96
C LEU A 129 9.29 4.54 5.03
N LEU A 130 9.87 3.33 4.89
CA LEU A 130 11.05 3.09 4.05
C LEU A 130 10.79 3.37 2.57
N GLY A 131 9.54 3.23 2.12
CA GLY A 131 9.14 3.47 0.73
C GLY A 131 8.95 4.95 0.37
N LEU A 132 9.09 5.88 1.31
CA LEU A 132 8.98 7.31 1.03
C LEU A 132 10.13 7.81 0.13
N PHE A 133 9.88 8.93 -0.53
CA PHE A 133 10.78 9.66 -1.41
C PHE A 133 11.22 8.86 -2.65
N PRO A 134 10.31 8.21 -3.39
CA PRO A 134 10.68 7.48 -4.61
C PRO A 134 11.31 8.44 -5.63
N GLY A 135 12.49 8.10 -6.14
CA GLY A 135 13.18 8.91 -7.16
C GLY A 135 13.84 10.21 -6.66
N VAL A 136 13.67 10.59 -5.38
CA VAL A 136 14.23 11.84 -4.85
C VAL A 136 15.72 11.66 -4.49
N ARG A 137 16.54 12.70 -4.73
CA ARG A 137 17.95 12.74 -4.30
C ARG A 137 18.02 12.55 -2.79
N GLY A 138 18.88 11.64 -2.33
CA GLY A 138 19.04 11.35 -0.90
C GLY A 138 18.12 10.25 -0.35
N ALA A 139 17.11 9.80 -1.11
CA ALA A 139 16.21 8.72 -0.67
C ALA A 139 16.93 7.40 -0.33
N LYS A 140 18.05 7.09 -1.00
CA LYS A 140 18.90 5.94 -0.65
C LYS A 140 19.52 6.09 0.74
N ILE A 141 19.98 7.29 1.10
CA ILE A 141 20.59 7.60 2.40
C ILE A 141 19.51 7.57 3.49
N TYR A 142 18.35 8.20 3.24
CA TYR A 142 17.16 8.11 4.09
C TYR A 142 16.83 6.65 4.46
N ARG A 143 16.68 5.78 3.45
CA ARG A 143 16.38 4.35 3.67
C ARG A 143 17.47 3.64 4.46
N ARG A 144 18.73 3.96 4.22
CA ARG A 144 19.86 3.37 4.92
C ARG A 144 19.82 3.71 6.41
N ILE A 145 19.71 5.00 6.75
CA ILE A 145 19.62 5.48 8.14
C ILE A 145 18.49 4.76 8.88
N LEU A 146 17.29 4.68 8.29
CA LEU A 146 16.18 4.00 8.95
C LEU A 146 16.35 2.48 9.06
N SER A 147 17.00 1.84 8.08
CA SER A 147 17.18 0.39 8.10
C SER A 147 18.26 -0.06 9.10
N GLU A 148 19.29 0.76 9.28
CA GLU A 148 20.45 0.48 10.15
C GLU A 148 20.19 1.01 11.57
N ASP A 149 19.90 2.31 11.70
CA ASP A 149 19.97 3.01 12.99
C ASP A 149 18.67 2.88 13.80
N ALA A 150 17.51 2.75 13.14
CA ALA A 150 16.22 2.72 13.86
C ALA A 150 15.98 1.42 14.65
N ARG A 151 16.86 0.42 14.48
CA ARG A 151 16.82 -0.88 15.17
C ARG A 151 17.61 -0.86 16.48
N ALA A 152 18.39 0.18 16.75
CA ALA A 152 19.12 0.29 18.00
C ALA A 152 18.13 0.36 19.19
N PRO A 153 18.43 -0.28 20.34
CA PRO A 153 17.54 -0.26 21.51
C PRO A 153 17.20 1.15 22.01
N ASP A 154 18.11 2.09 21.83
CA ASP A 154 18.02 3.50 22.23
C ASP A 154 17.68 4.44 21.06
N ALA A 155 17.26 3.91 19.92
CA ALA A 155 16.93 4.71 18.74
C ALA A 155 15.74 5.65 19.02
N GLY A 156 16.03 6.94 19.13
CA GLY A 156 15.04 7.99 19.34
C GLY A 156 14.60 8.69 18.05
N ILE A 157 13.67 9.64 18.20
CA ILE A 157 13.11 10.43 17.08
C ILE A 157 14.20 11.11 16.22
N THR A 158 15.35 11.43 16.82
CA THR A 158 16.50 12.06 16.13
C THR A 158 17.01 11.23 14.95
N VAL A 159 16.87 9.90 14.98
CA VAL A 159 17.21 9.02 13.85
C VAL A 159 16.29 9.29 12.66
N PHE A 160 14.98 9.45 12.91
CA PHE A 160 14.01 9.77 11.87
C PHE A 160 14.25 11.17 11.29
N GLU A 161 14.57 12.15 12.15
CA GLU A 161 14.91 13.50 11.74
C GLU A 161 16.15 13.57 10.86
N ARG A 162 17.22 12.85 11.25
CA ARG A 162 18.45 12.73 10.45
C ARG A 162 18.17 12.08 9.10
N ALA A 163 17.30 11.07 9.05
CA ALA A 163 16.92 10.45 7.80
C ALA A 163 16.22 11.46 6.87
N LEU A 164 15.25 12.23 7.40
CA LEU A 164 14.51 13.23 6.62
C LEU A 164 15.44 14.33 6.10
N ALA A 165 16.39 14.80 6.91
CA ALA A 165 17.40 15.79 6.50
C ALA A 165 18.34 15.30 5.38
N ALA A 166 18.44 13.98 5.16
CA ALA A 166 19.25 13.42 4.09
C ALA A 166 18.57 13.47 2.71
N VAL A 167 17.26 13.74 2.66
CA VAL A 167 16.51 13.90 1.42
C VAL A 167 16.68 15.34 0.95
N GLY A 168 16.96 15.54 -0.34
CA GLY A 168 17.02 16.89 -0.92
C GLY A 168 15.70 17.62 -0.71
N HIS A 169 15.74 18.95 -0.57
CA HIS A 169 14.52 19.76 -0.45
C HIS A 169 13.53 19.37 -1.55
N ILE A 170 12.30 19.08 -1.10
CA ILE A 170 11.13 18.77 -1.92
C ILE A 170 10.69 20.04 -2.63
#